data_AF-A0A212JKR2-F1
#
_entry.id   AF-A0A212JKR2-F1
#
_cell.length_a   1.000
_cell.length_b   1.000
_cell.length_c   1.000
_cell.angle_alpha   90.00
_cell.angle_beta   90.00
_cell.angle_gamma   90.00
#
_symmetry.space_group_name_H-M   'P 1'
#
loop_
_entity.id
_entity.type
_entity.pdbx_description
1 polymer ?
#
loop_
_entity_poly.entity_id
_entity_poly.type
_entity_poly.pdbx_seq_one_letter_code
_entity_poly.pdbx_strand_id
1 'polypeptide(L)' 'MKKLIPLKKQSKRAKKAYHAKQRGSWHGVCPITRTVPSGRTYDRNRAKREDKASREPF' A
#
# COMPACT_ATOMS: atom_id res chain seq x y z
N MET A 1 12.90 -11.77 36.65
CA MET A 1 12.81 -12.35 35.29
C MET A 1 11.53 -11.86 34.61
N LYS A 2 11.61 -11.30 33.39
CA LYS A 2 10.40 -10.96 32.63
C LYS A 2 9.75 -12.27 32.17
N LYS A 3 8.56 -12.57 32.67
CA LYS A 3 7.80 -13.76 32.24
C LYS A 3 7.51 -13.62 30.75
N LEU A 4 7.95 -14.60 29.96
CA LEU A 4 7.75 -14.62 28.51
C LEU A 4 6.30 -15.08 28.24
N ILE A 5 5.36 -14.14 28.35
CA ILE A 5 3.95 -14.41 28.11
C ILE A 5 3.71 -14.33 26.59
N PRO A 6 3.26 -15.43 25.94
CA PRO A 6 2.91 -15.40 24.52
C PRO A 6 1.90 -14.30 24.22
N LEU A 7 2.05 -13.57 23.10
CA LEU A 7 1.23 -12.40 22.76
C LEU A 7 -0.28 -12.68 22.85
N LYS A 8 -0.72 -13.87 22.42
CA LYS A 8 -2.13 -14.29 22.47
C LYS A 8 -2.71 -14.34 23.89
N LYS A 9 -1.87 -14.59 24.90
CA LYS A 9 -2.23 -14.70 26.33
C LYS A 9 -2.09 -13.38 27.08
N GLN A 10 -1.69 -12.30 26.41
CA GLN A 10 -1.54 -10.99 27.03
C GLN A 10 -2.87 -10.23 27.10
N SER A 11 -2.98 -9.31 28.08
CA SER A 11 -4.12 -8.41 28.19
C SER A 11 -4.27 -7.53 26.94
N LYS A 12 -5.49 -7.01 26.70
CA LYS A 12 -5.77 -6.13 25.54
C LYS A 12 -4.84 -4.91 25.50
N ARG A 13 -4.53 -4.33 26.67
CA ARG A 13 -3.63 -3.17 26.81
C ARG A 13 -2.18 -3.51 26.43
N ALA A 14 -1.67 -4.66 26.87
CA ALA A 14 -0.32 -5.11 26.53
C ALA A 14 -0.17 -5.41 25.03
N LYS A 15 -1.16 -6.07 24.43
CA LYS A 15 -1.20 -6.30 22.96
C LYS A 15 -1.18 -4.98 22.18
N LYS A 16 -1.99 -4.00 22.60
CA LYS A 16 -2.02 -2.67 21.96
C LYS A 16 -0.66 -1.97 22.01
N ALA A 17 0.03 -2.02 23.16
CA ALA A 17 1.36 -1.44 23.33
C ALA A 17 2.41 -2.16 22.47
N TYR A 18 2.36 -3.49 22.38
CA TYR A 18 3.25 -4.27 21.50
C TYR A 18 3.09 -3.86 20.03
N HIS A 19 1.86 -3.85 19.50
CA HIS A 19 1.62 -3.45 18.11
C HIS A 19 1.83 -1.96 17.86
N ALA A 20 1.62 -1.09 18.86
CA ALA A 20 1.96 0.32 18.73
C ALA A 20 3.47 0.54 18.57
N LYS A 21 4.32 -0.25 19.24
CA LYS A 21 5.78 -0.20 19.04
C LYS A 21 6.21 -0.64 17.64
N GLN A 22 5.47 -1.55 17.03
CA GLN A 22 5.72 -2.01 15.65
C GLN A 22 5.19 -1.00 14.61
N ARG A 23 4.09 -0.31 14.93
CA ARG A 23 3.48 0.73 14.08
C ARG A 23 4.27 2.03 14.21
N GLY A 24 4.99 2.40 13.16
CA GLY A 24 5.80 3.62 13.13
C GLY A 24 6.98 3.52 12.17
N SER A 25 7.40 2.29 11.87
CA SER A 25 8.28 1.99 10.75
C SER A 25 7.43 1.60 9.55
N TRP A 26 7.69 2.22 8.40
CA TRP A 26 7.20 1.74 7.10
C TRP A 26 8.02 0.53 6.60
N HIS A 27 8.82 -0.11 7.46
CA HIS A 27 9.72 -1.21 7.12
C HIS A 27 10.64 -0.88 5.92
N GLY A 28 11.16 0.36 5.88
CA GLY A 28 12.03 0.83 4.80
C GLY A 28 11.29 1.30 3.54
N VAL A 29 9.96 1.23 3.50
CA VAL A 29 9.17 1.80 2.40
C VAL A 29 9.04 3.31 2.62
N CYS A 30 9.95 4.08 2.06
CA CYS A 30 9.79 5.53 2.02
C CYS A 30 8.76 5.86 0.91
N PRO A 31 7.58 6.40 1.20
CA PRO A 31 6.60 6.73 0.15
C PRO A 31 7.17 7.77 -0.86
N ILE A 32 8.22 8.49 -0.49
CA ILE A 32 8.99 9.38 -1.38
C ILE A 32 9.73 8.62 -2.49
N THR A 33 10.16 7.37 -2.27
CA THR A 33 10.81 6.56 -3.32
C THR A 33 9.82 5.79 -4.18
N ARG A 34 8.50 6.03 -4.05
CA ARG A 34 7.52 5.57 -5.05
C ARG A 34 7.67 6.40 -6.32
N THR A 35 8.66 6.08 -7.14
CA THR A 35 8.78 6.60 -8.50
C THR A 35 7.71 5.94 -9.36
N VAL A 36 6.74 6.71 -9.84
CA VAL A 36 5.77 6.23 -10.84
C VAL A 36 6.56 5.96 -12.12
N PRO A 37 6.66 4.70 -12.61
CA PRO A 37 7.59 4.31 -13.67
C PRO A 37 7.35 5.06 -14.98
N SER A 38 6.12 5.49 -15.25
CA SER A 38 5.88 6.65 -16.10
C SER A 38 4.52 7.29 -15.79
N GLY A 39 4.47 8.61 -15.68
CA GLY A 39 3.21 9.35 -15.55
C GLY A 39 2.32 9.30 -16.80
N ARG A 40 2.78 8.63 -17.87
CA ARG A 40 2.11 8.53 -19.18
C ARG A 40 1.63 7.10 -19.50
N THR A 41 1.88 6.11 -18.64
CA THR A 41 1.43 4.73 -18.89
C THR A 41 -0.09 4.64 -18.85
N TYR A 42 -0.75 5.50 -18.07
CA TYR A 42 -2.21 5.53 -17.95
C TYR A 42 -2.77 6.86 -18.47
N ASP A 43 -2.95 6.95 -19.78
CA ASP A 43 -3.68 8.05 -20.41
C ASP A 43 -5.06 7.55 -20.90
N ARG A 44 -6.08 7.81 -20.07
CA ARG A 44 -7.49 7.48 -20.37
C ARG A 44 -8.01 8.18 -21.63
N ASN A 45 -7.50 9.36 -21.96
CA ASN A 45 -7.92 10.11 -23.14
C ASN A 45 -7.31 9.52 -24.41
N ARG A 46 -6.08 8.99 -24.32
CA ARG A 46 -5.49 8.20 -25.40
C ARG A 46 -6.28 6.92 -25.68
N ALA A 47 -6.57 6.12 -24.64
CA ALA A 47 -7.37 4.90 -24.79
C ALA A 47 -8.75 5.16 -25.42
N LYS A 48 -9.43 6.25 -25.02
CA LYS A 48 -10.72 6.66 -25.61
C LYS A 48 -10.62 7.09 -27.07
N ARG A 49 -9.48 7.68 -27.50
CA ARG A 49 -9.26 8.06 -28.90
C ARG A 49 -8.99 6.83 -29.76
N GLU A 50 -8.20 5.89 -29.27
CA GLU A 50 -7.91 4.62 -29.94
C GLU A 50 -9.20 3.79 -30.11
N ASP A 51 -10.03 3.70 -29.07
CA ASP A 51 -11.34 3.03 -29.12
C ASP A 51 -12.27 3.64 -30.19
N LYS A 52 -12.38 4.98 -30.22
CA LYS A 52 -13.14 5.70 -31.25
C LYS A 52 -12.56 5.51 -32.66
N ALA A 53 -11.24 5.46 -32.80
CA ALA A 53 -10.58 5.28 -34.09
C ALA A 53 -10.73 3.84 -34.61
N SER A 54 -10.80 2.85 -33.72
CA SER A 54 -11.04 1.44 -34.07
C SER A 54 -12.50 1.12 -34.38
N ARG A 55 -13.41 2.06 -34.11
CA ARG A 55 -14.83 1.92 -34.40
C ARG A 55 -15.06 2.27 -35.85
N GLU A 56 -14.99 1.26 -36.72
CA GLU A 56 -15.35 1.40 -38.14
C GLU A 56 -16.75 2.03 -38.26
N PRO A 57 -16.93 3.02 -39.16
CA PRO A 57 -18.26 3.52 -39.46
C PRO A 57 -19.03 2.41 -40.19
N PHE A 58 -20.19 2.04 -39.63
CA PHE A 58 -21.17 1.18 -40.28
C PHE A 58 -21.72 1.82 -41.55
#